data_AF-A0A934J4I7-F1
#
_entry.id   AF-A0A934J4I7-F1
#
_cell.length_a   1.000
_cell.length_b   1.000
_cell.length_c   1.000
_cell.angle_alpha   90.00
_cell.angle_beta   90.00
_cell.angle_gamma   90.00
#
_symmetry.space_group_name_H-M   'P 1'
#
loop_
_entity.id
_entity.type
_entity.pdbx_description
1 polymer ?
#
loop_
_entity_poly.entity_id
_entity_poly.type
_entity_poly.pdbx_seq_one_letter_code
_entity_poly.pdbx_strand_id
1 'polypeptide(L)'
;MYKLLLIPLLMVVWMMLHVLQLDEEMAIQTLFQGKHAVNRAAHAAAQQLDQAELASGRLVIDREAAREKAMQYLSYNLLLDSESQPIEGSLLKEKPEIMVFDIIDGDHSFPYRYSAPDYQFEVTLQGPGVIIIAQLKYPRAFTVLDPIEWNIKGVAELLAS
;
A
#
# COMPACT_ATOMS: atom_id res chain seq x y z
N MET A 1 3.24 54.70 -1.83
CA MET A 1 4.26 53.63 -1.88
C MET A 1 3.77 52.27 -1.35
N TYR A 2 2.58 52.15 -0.72
CA TYR A 2 2.04 50.87 -0.24
C TYR A 2 1.55 49.93 -1.36
N LYS A 3 1.06 50.49 -2.49
CA LYS A 3 0.60 49.69 -3.65
C LYS A 3 1.73 48.85 -4.27
N LEU A 4 2.98 49.30 -4.18
CA LEU A 4 4.15 48.56 -4.65
C LEU A 4 4.53 47.40 -3.71
N LEU A 5 4.18 47.47 -2.42
CA LEU A 5 4.37 46.38 -1.45
C LEU A 5 3.28 45.30 -1.56
N LEU A 6 2.13 45.65 -2.13
CA LEU A 6 1.02 44.72 -2.33
C LEU A 6 1.37 43.65 -3.37
N ILE A 7 2.14 44.01 -4.40
CA ILE A 7 2.56 43.09 -5.45
C ILE A 7 3.43 41.94 -4.91
N PRO A 8 4.56 42.17 -4.21
CA PRO A 8 5.36 41.10 -3.66
C PRO A 8 4.60 40.30 -2.59
N LEU A 9 3.72 40.94 -1.81
CA LEU A 9 2.85 40.22 -0.87
C LEU A 9 1.92 39.23 -1.59
N LEU A 10 1.25 39.67 -2.66
CA LEU A 10 0.40 38.79 -3.46
C LEU A 10 1.21 37.69 -4.16
N MET A 11 2.44 37.97 -4.62
CA MET A 11 3.32 36.93 -5.18
C MET A 11 3.65 35.85 -4.15
N VAL A 12 3.93 36.22 -2.90
CA VAL A 12 4.19 35.24 -1.83
C VAL A 12 2.96 34.39 -1.57
N VAL A 13 1.78 35.00 -1.45
CA VAL A 13 0.52 34.25 -1.27
C VAL A 13 0.26 33.31 -2.45
N TRP A 14 0.45 33.81 -3.67
CA TRP A 14 0.30 33.01 -4.89
C TRP A 14 1.26 31.82 -4.93
N MET A 15 2.52 32.03 -4.56
CA MET A 15 3.53 30.98 -4.48
C MET A 15 3.18 29.94 -3.41
N MET A 16 2.64 30.37 -2.25
CA MET A 16 2.16 29.46 -1.21
C MET A 16 1.00 28.57 -1.70
N LEU A 17 0.06 29.13 -2.48
CA LEU A 17 -1.02 28.34 -3.08
C LEU A 17 -0.48 27.27 -4.04
N HIS A 18 0.53 27.60 -4.84
CA HIS A 18 1.19 26.61 -5.70
C HIS A 18 1.91 25.51 -4.92
N VAL A 19 2.58 25.85 -3.83
CA VAL A 19 3.21 24.85 -2.95
C VAL A 19 2.16 23.90 -2.38
N LEU A 20 1.00 24.43 -1.94
CA LEU A 20 -0.09 23.62 -1.43
C LEU A 20 -0.66 22.68 -2.51
N GLN A 21 -0.83 23.18 -3.73
CA GLN A 21 -1.30 22.35 -4.84
C GLN A 21 -0.31 21.23 -5.20
N LEU A 22 0.99 21.53 -5.25
CA LEU A 22 2.02 20.53 -5.51
C LEU A 22 2.08 19.46 -4.40
N ASP A 23 1.90 19.85 -3.14
CA ASP A 23 1.85 18.91 -2.01
C ASP A 23 0.67 17.94 -2.13
N GLU A 24 -0.50 18.42 -2.56
CA GLU A 24 -1.67 17.58 -2.80
C GLU A 24 -1.45 16.60 -3.96
N GLU A 25 -0.86 17.07 -5.07
CA GLU A 25 -0.51 16.21 -6.21
C GLU A 25 0.48 15.11 -5.80
N MET A 26 1.50 15.45 -5.00
CA MET A 26 2.46 14.49 -4.46
C MET A 26 1.81 13.48 -3.51
N ALA A 27 0.90 13.92 -2.64
CA ALA A 27 0.16 13.05 -1.74
C ALA A 27 -0.68 12.01 -2.53
N ILE A 28 -1.40 12.46 -3.55
CA ILE A 28 -2.21 11.59 -4.42
C ILE A 28 -1.32 10.60 -5.17
N GLN A 29 -0.21 11.05 -5.74
CA GLN A 29 0.73 10.17 -6.44
C GLN A 29 1.31 9.09 -5.51
N THR A 30 1.64 9.48 -4.28
CA THR A 30 2.13 8.54 -3.24
C THR A 30 1.08 7.50 -2.91
N LEU A 31 -0.19 7.90 -2.73
CA LEU A 31 -1.30 6.98 -2.50
C LEU A 31 -1.47 5.97 -3.65
N PHE A 32 -1.43 6.42 -4.90
CA PHE A 32 -1.53 5.53 -6.06
C PHE A 32 -0.38 4.54 -6.14
N GLN A 33 0.85 5.00 -5.93
CA GLN A 33 2.02 4.11 -5.90
C GLN A 33 1.91 3.09 -4.77
N GLY A 34 1.51 3.53 -3.57
CA GLY A 34 1.23 2.65 -2.43
C GLY A 34 0.19 1.58 -2.76
N LYS A 35 -0.94 1.99 -3.36
CA LYS A 35 -2.02 1.09 -3.77
C LYS A 35 -1.54 0.04 -4.77
N HIS A 36 -0.78 0.44 -5.77
CA HIS A 36 -0.22 -0.48 -6.75
C HIS A 36 0.82 -1.42 -6.15
N ALA A 37 1.69 -0.94 -5.26
CA ALA A 37 2.68 -1.76 -4.59
C ALA A 37 2.03 -2.84 -3.73
N VAL A 38 1.04 -2.48 -2.90
CA VAL A 38 0.31 -3.42 -2.03
C VAL A 38 -0.48 -4.44 -2.86
N ASN A 39 -1.16 -4.02 -3.92
CA ASN A 39 -1.87 -4.95 -4.81
C ASN A 39 -0.91 -5.94 -5.49
N ARG A 40 0.26 -5.48 -5.97
CA ARG A 40 1.27 -6.35 -6.58
C ARG A 40 1.87 -7.31 -5.57
N ALA A 41 2.12 -6.84 -4.34
CA ALA A 41 2.59 -7.69 -3.25
C ALA A 41 1.57 -8.79 -2.91
N ALA A 42 0.28 -8.45 -2.83
CA ALA A 42 -0.79 -9.43 -2.59
C ALA A 42 -0.86 -10.48 -3.72
N HIS A 43 -0.76 -10.03 -4.99
CA HIS A 43 -0.72 -10.95 -6.13
C HIS A 43 0.51 -11.87 -6.10
N ALA A 44 1.70 -11.32 -5.86
CA ALA A 44 2.93 -12.11 -5.77
C ALA A 44 2.84 -13.15 -4.65
N ALA A 45 2.25 -12.78 -3.51
CA ALA A 45 2.03 -13.65 -2.36
C ALA A 45 1.06 -14.79 -2.69
N ALA A 46 -0.10 -14.47 -3.29
CA ALA A 46 -1.10 -15.46 -3.65
C ALA A 46 -0.59 -16.49 -4.68
N GLN A 47 0.42 -16.13 -5.48
CA GLN A 47 1.05 -17.03 -6.45
C GLN A 47 2.06 -18.01 -5.83
N GLN A 48 2.40 -17.88 -4.53
CA GLN A 48 3.32 -18.79 -3.87
C GLN A 48 2.59 -20.05 -3.40
N LEU A 49 2.42 -20.99 -4.31
CA LEU A 49 1.79 -22.29 -4.03
C LEU A 49 2.81 -23.28 -3.48
N ASP A 50 2.37 -24.10 -2.52
CA ASP A 50 3.10 -25.29 -2.08
C ASP A 50 3.09 -26.32 -3.22
N GLN A 51 4.27 -26.64 -3.74
CA GLN A 51 4.42 -27.56 -4.87
C GLN A 51 4.02 -29.00 -4.52
N ALA A 52 4.21 -29.44 -3.28
CA ALA A 52 3.84 -30.79 -2.85
C ALA A 52 2.32 -30.93 -2.81
N GLU A 53 1.64 -29.92 -2.29
CA GLU A 53 0.18 -29.86 -2.24
C GLU A 53 -0.42 -29.71 -3.65
N LEU A 54 0.20 -28.89 -4.51
CA LEU A 54 -0.20 -28.71 -5.90
C LEU A 54 -0.11 -30.02 -6.69
N ALA A 55 0.94 -30.81 -6.48
CA ALA A 55 1.10 -32.14 -7.09
C ALA A 55 -0.01 -33.11 -6.65
N SER A 56 -0.60 -32.89 -5.47
CA SER A 56 -1.76 -33.64 -4.96
C SER A 56 -3.11 -33.07 -5.41
N GLY A 57 -3.12 -32.01 -6.23
CA GLY A 57 -4.32 -31.35 -6.72
C GLY A 57 -4.95 -30.36 -5.74
N ARG A 58 -4.27 -30.02 -4.64
CA ARG A 58 -4.72 -29.02 -3.66
C ARG A 58 -4.03 -27.69 -3.92
N LEU A 59 -4.80 -26.62 -4.03
CA LEU A 59 -4.27 -25.26 -4.11
C LEU A 59 -4.06 -24.78 -2.67
N VAL A 60 -2.82 -24.87 -2.20
CA VAL A 60 -2.40 -24.42 -0.87
C VAL A 60 -1.29 -23.40 -1.05
N ILE A 61 -1.40 -22.25 -0.37
CA ILE A 61 -0.42 -21.16 -0.42
C ILE A 61 0.63 -21.42 0.66
N ASP A 62 1.90 -21.47 0.25
CA ASP A 62 3.04 -21.52 1.18
C ASP A 62 3.14 -20.19 1.91
N ARG A 63 2.88 -20.21 3.22
CA ARG A 63 2.81 -19.00 4.04
C ARG A 63 4.15 -18.27 4.17
N GLU A 64 5.25 -19.02 4.26
CA GLU A 64 6.57 -18.42 4.41
C GLU A 64 7.02 -17.81 3.09
N ALA A 65 6.91 -18.56 2.00
CA ALA A 65 7.25 -18.07 0.66
C ALA A 65 6.36 -16.88 0.25
N ALA A 66 5.05 -16.94 0.54
CA ALA A 66 4.12 -15.85 0.26
C ALA A 66 4.51 -14.57 0.99
N ARG A 67 4.90 -14.66 2.27
CA ARG A 67 5.32 -13.50 3.07
C ARG A 67 6.63 -12.91 2.55
N GLU A 68 7.61 -13.76 2.23
CA GLU A 68 8.89 -13.31 1.68
C GLU A 68 8.69 -12.60 0.33
N LYS A 69 7.88 -13.18 -0.56
CA LYS A 69 7.60 -12.59 -1.87
C LYS A 69 6.77 -11.32 -1.77
N ALA A 70 5.78 -11.28 -0.88
CA ALA A 70 5.04 -10.04 -0.60
C ALA A 70 5.99 -8.92 -0.19
N MET A 71 6.90 -9.19 0.75
CA MET A 71 7.85 -8.21 1.24
C MET A 71 8.83 -7.79 0.14
N GLN A 72 9.34 -8.73 -0.65
CA GLN A 72 10.21 -8.43 -1.79
C GLN A 72 9.54 -7.49 -2.79
N TYR A 73 8.29 -7.77 -3.15
CA TYR A 73 7.54 -6.91 -4.06
C TYR A 73 7.21 -5.56 -3.42
N LEU A 74 6.86 -5.52 -2.14
CA LEU A 74 6.60 -4.27 -1.43
C LEU A 74 7.84 -3.38 -1.42
N SER A 75 8.99 -3.93 -1.02
CA SER A 75 10.28 -3.21 -0.98
C SER A 75 10.70 -2.73 -2.36
N TYR A 76 10.61 -3.57 -3.38
CA TYR A 76 10.94 -3.17 -4.75
C TYR A 76 10.05 -2.04 -5.27
N ASN A 77 8.74 -2.13 -5.02
CA ASN A 77 7.77 -1.17 -5.58
C ASN A 77 7.69 0.14 -4.80
N LEU A 78 8.04 0.14 -3.51
CA LEU A 78 8.08 1.33 -2.67
C LEU A 78 9.49 1.92 -2.52
N LEU A 79 10.47 1.34 -3.22
CA LEU A 79 11.88 1.73 -3.16
C LEU A 79 12.38 1.72 -1.71
N LEU A 80 12.27 0.56 -1.06
CA LEU A 80 12.76 0.35 0.30
C LEU A 80 14.12 -0.37 0.27
N ASP A 81 14.94 -0.10 1.27
CA ASP A 81 16.19 -0.81 1.52
C ASP A 81 15.98 -2.15 2.25
N SER A 82 17.09 -2.78 2.66
CA SER A 82 17.10 -4.03 3.43
C SER A 82 16.48 -3.91 4.82
N GLU A 83 16.38 -2.71 5.40
CA GLU A 83 15.74 -2.44 6.69
C GLU A 83 14.27 -2.03 6.53
N SER A 84 13.76 -2.07 5.30
CA SER A 84 12.45 -1.57 4.89
C SER A 84 12.28 -0.05 5.09
N GLN A 85 13.38 0.70 5.07
CA GLN A 85 13.37 2.15 5.06
C GLN A 85 13.30 2.67 3.62
N PRO A 86 12.53 3.73 3.33
CA PRO A 86 12.53 4.35 2.02
C PRO A 86 13.92 4.87 1.64
N ILE A 87 14.42 4.52 0.46
CA ILE A 87 15.69 5.03 -0.06
C ILE A 87 15.54 6.45 -0.63
N GLU A 88 16.67 7.13 -0.86
CA GLU A 88 16.68 8.40 -1.58
C GLU A 88 16.03 8.24 -2.97
N GLY A 89 15.01 9.07 -3.24
CA GLY A 89 14.20 8.99 -4.47
C GLY A 89 12.87 8.26 -4.29
N SER A 90 12.62 7.61 -3.15
CA SER A 90 11.27 7.18 -2.79
C SER A 90 10.35 8.38 -2.53
N LEU A 91 9.08 8.25 -2.92
CA LEU A 91 8.05 9.22 -2.53
C LEU A 91 7.70 9.10 -1.04
N LEU A 92 8.02 7.97 -0.41
CA LEU A 92 7.81 7.77 1.02
C LEU A 92 8.91 8.45 1.83
N LYS A 93 8.49 9.06 2.94
CA LYS A 93 9.39 9.63 3.95
C LYS A 93 9.46 8.78 5.21
N GLU A 94 8.46 7.95 5.42
CA GLU A 94 8.34 7.07 6.58
C GLU A 94 8.22 5.62 6.13
N LYS A 95 8.64 4.72 7.01
CA LYS A 95 8.57 3.28 6.78
C LYS A 95 7.11 2.83 6.66
N PRO A 96 6.74 2.12 5.58
CA PRO A 96 5.42 1.51 5.48
C PRO A 96 5.32 0.35 6.48
N GLU A 97 4.16 0.21 7.10
CA GLU A 97 3.92 -0.84 8.09
C GLU A 97 2.82 -1.79 7.61
N ILE A 98 3.06 -3.10 7.67
CA ILE A 98 2.05 -4.10 7.31
C ILE A 98 1.23 -4.39 8.56
N MET A 99 -0.02 -3.94 8.54
CA MET A 99 -0.98 -4.10 9.63
C MET A 99 -1.65 -5.47 9.60
N VAL A 100 -1.96 -5.96 8.40
CA VAL A 100 -2.63 -7.25 8.19
C VAL A 100 -1.92 -7.98 7.06
N PHE A 101 -1.64 -9.25 7.29
CA PHE A 101 -1.14 -10.18 6.27
C PHE A 101 -1.79 -11.54 6.52
N ASP A 102 -2.96 -11.73 5.90
CA ASP A 102 -3.75 -12.94 6.08
C ASP A 102 -3.78 -13.76 4.80
N ILE A 103 -3.59 -15.07 4.97
CA ILE A 103 -3.66 -16.05 3.89
C ILE A 103 -4.89 -16.89 4.17
N ILE A 104 -5.86 -16.82 3.25
CA ILE A 104 -7.09 -17.59 3.30
C ILE A 104 -6.93 -18.73 2.31
N ASP A 105 -7.00 -19.96 2.79
CA ASP A 105 -6.66 -21.15 2.00
C ASP A 105 -7.73 -22.25 2.13
N GLY A 106 -7.43 -23.45 1.66
CA GLY A 106 -8.32 -24.63 1.66
C GLY A 106 -8.84 -25.09 3.03
N ASP A 107 -8.35 -24.50 4.13
CA ASP A 107 -8.95 -24.63 5.46
C ASP A 107 -10.35 -23.99 5.54
N HIS A 108 -10.68 -23.12 4.58
CA HIS A 108 -11.96 -22.44 4.47
C HIS A 108 -12.79 -22.95 3.30
N SER A 109 -14.11 -23.01 3.49
CA SER A 109 -15.05 -23.24 2.40
C SER A 109 -15.31 -21.95 1.64
N PHE A 110 -15.11 -21.97 0.32
CA PHE A 110 -15.40 -20.83 -0.54
C PHE A 110 -16.82 -20.90 -1.12
N PRO A 111 -17.52 -19.76 -1.30
CA PRO A 111 -17.06 -18.39 -1.06
C PRO A 111 -16.90 -18.06 0.43
N TYR A 112 -15.80 -17.39 0.78
CA TYR A 112 -15.45 -17.02 2.14
C TYR A 112 -15.51 -15.51 2.32
N ARG A 113 -16.30 -15.03 3.29
CA ARG A 113 -16.40 -13.61 3.63
C ARG A 113 -15.37 -13.26 4.69
N TYR A 114 -14.35 -12.52 4.29
CA TYR A 114 -13.36 -11.95 5.20
C TYR A 114 -13.79 -10.56 5.68
N SER A 115 -13.59 -10.27 6.96
CA SER A 115 -13.86 -8.95 7.54
C SER A 115 -12.76 -8.56 8.53
N ALA A 116 -12.25 -7.34 8.38
CA ALA A 116 -11.36 -6.68 9.34
C ALA A 116 -12.02 -5.36 9.78
N PRO A 117 -12.81 -5.37 10.88
CA PRO A 117 -13.57 -4.21 11.34
C PRO A 117 -12.71 -3.00 11.66
N ASP A 118 -11.53 -3.22 12.25
CA ASP A 118 -10.57 -2.17 12.64
C ASP A 118 -10.14 -1.30 11.44
N TYR A 119 -10.18 -1.87 10.23
CA TYR A 119 -9.81 -1.19 9.00
C TYR A 119 -11.01 -0.92 8.08
N GLN A 120 -12.24 -1.16 8.55
CA GLN A 120 -13.47 -1.06 7.74
C GLN A 120 -13.31 -1.79 6.41
N PHE A 121 -12.81 -3.04 6.47
CA PHE A 121 -12.52 -3.84 5.29
C PHE A 121 -13.34 -5.11 5.29
N GLU A 122 -13.94 -5.40 4.15
CA GLU A 122 -14.72 -6.59 3.94
C GLU A 122 -14.59 -7.01 2.48
N VAL A 123 -14.34 -8.30 2.24
CA VAL A 123 -14.23 -8.88 0.90
C VAL A 123 -14.74 -10.31 0.92
N THR A 124 -15.34 -10.75 -0.18
CA THR A 124 -15.76 -12.14 -0.36
C THR A 124 -14.82 -12.80 -1.35
N LEU A 125 -14.01 -13.74 -0.88
CA LEU A 125 -13.07 -14.51 -1.68
C LEU A 125 -13.79 -15.70 -2.30
N GLN A 126 -13.54 -15.97 -3.58
CA GLN A 126 -14.07 -17.13 -4.31
C GLN A 126 -13.14 -18.34 -4.29
N GLY A 127 -11.88 -18.14 -3.91
CA GLY A 127 -10.88 -19.19 -3.76
C GLY A 127 -9.75 -18.75 -2.83
N PRO A 128 -8.70 -19.59 -2.70
CA PRO A 128 -7.52 -19.26 -1.90
C PRO A 128 -6.93 -17.91 -2.31
N GLY A 129 -6.55 -17.11 -1.33
CA GLY A 129 -6.14 -15.73 -1.55
C GLY A 129 -5.37 -15.12 -0.40
N VAL A 130 -4.75 -13.98 -0.69
CA VAL A 130 -3.95 -13.22 0.26
C VAL A 130 -4.54 -11.82 0.42
N ILE A 131 -4.67 -11.40 1.67
CA ILE A 131 -5.13 -10.07 2.06
C ILE A 131 -3.97 -9.35 2.74
N ILE A 132 -3.66 -8.16 2.24
CA ILE A 132 -2.63 -7.28 2.81
C ILE A 132 -3.28 -5.94 3.14
N ILE A 133 -3.07 -5.44 4.35
CA ILE A 133 -3.38 -4.05 4.71
C ILE A 133 -2.08 -3.42 5.18
N ALA A 134 -1.65 -2.37 4.49
CA ALA A 134 -0.46 -1.61 4.83
C ALA A 134 -0.83 -0.17 5.19
N GLN A 135 -0.22 0.35 6.26
CA GLN A 135 -0.31 1.75 6.64
C GLN A 135 0.85 2.52 6.00
N LEU A 136 0.51 3.65 5.38
CA LEU A 136 1.48 4.60 4.82
C LEU A 136 1.23 5.98 5.43
N LYS A 137 2.32 6.71 5.69
CA LYS A 137 2.29 8.07 6.22
C LYS A 137 2.94 9.04 5.26
N TYR A 138 2.27 10.15 5.00
CA TYR A 138 2.74 11.23 4.15
C TYR A 138 2.86 12.53 4.96
N PRO A 139 4.09 13.00 5.23
CA PRO A 139 4.29 14.29 5.88
C PRO A 139 3.97 15.40 4.88
N ARG A 140 3.08 16.31 5.27
CA ARG A 140 2.71 17.47 4.44
C ARG A 140 3.84 18.50 4.38
N ALA A 141 3.87 19.28 3.30
CA ALA A 141 4.84 20.36 3.11
C ALA A 141 4.77 21.43 4.23
N PHE A 142 3.57 21.65 4.79
CA PHE A 142 3.36 22.56 5.92
C PHE A 142 3.16 21.73 7.20
N THR A 143 4.13 21.80 8.11
CA THR A 143 4.13 21.05 9.39
C THR A 143 3.03 21.46 10.38
N VAL A 144 2.32 22.57 10.09
CA VAL A 144 1.13 22.99 10.85
C VAL A 144 -0.07 22.06 10.57
N LEU A 145 -0.04 21.34 9.46
CA LEU A 145 -1.07 20.36 9.10
C LEU A 145 -0.61 18.96 9.50
N ASP A 146 -1.54 18.17 10.05
CA ASP A 146 -1.25 16.79 10.41
C ASP A 146 -0.84 15.95 9.18
N PRO A 147 0.09 15.00 9.35
CA PRO A 147 0.42 14.03 8.32
C PRO A 147 -0.82 13.29 7.84
N ILE A 148 -0.82 12.90 6.56
CA ILE A 148 -1.88 12.07 6.03
C ILE A 148 -1.51 10.60 6.25
N GLU A 149 -2.37 9.87 6.94
CA GLU A 149 -2.22 8.43 7.13
C GLU A 149 -3.24 7.68 6.26
N TRP A 150 -2.79 6.67 5.53
CA TRP A 150 -3.64 5.83 4.69
C TRP A 150 -3.49 4.36 5.05
N ASN A 151 -4.63 3.68 5.19
CA ASN A 151 -4.69 2.22 5.26
C ASN A 151 -4.98 1.65 3.87
N ILE A 152 -3.93 1.25 3.18
CA ILE A 152 -3.99 0.71 1.82
C ILE A 152 -4.28 -0.79 1.89
N LYS A 153 -5.42 -1.18 1.33
CA LYS A 153 -5.91 -2.55 1.30
C LYS A 153 -5.56 -3.20 -0.04
N GLY A 154 -5.02 -4.40 -0.06
CA GLY A 154 -4.80 -5.22 -1.26
C GLY A 154 -5.31 -6.64 -1.05
N VAL A 155 -5.90 -7.19 -2.10
CA VAL A 155 -6.40 -8.56 -2.13
C VAL A 155 -5.99 -9.20 -3.44
N ALA A 156 -5.63 -10.46 -3.37
CA ALA A 156 -5.43 -11.32 -4.53
C ALA A 156 -6.02 -12.69 -4.27
N GLU A 157 -6.59 -13.28 -5.31
CA GLU A 157 -7.17 -14.62 -5.29
C GLU A 157 -6.56 -15.45 -6.42
N LEU A 158 -6.37 -16.73 -6.15
CA LEU A 158 -6.04 -17.72 -7.17
C LEU A 158 -7.32 -18.14 -7.87
N LEU A 159 -7.66 -17.43 -8.95
CA LEU A 159 -8.69 -17.88 -9.86
C LEU A 159 -8.08 -18.83 -10.88
N ALA A 160 -8.56 -20.08 -10.92
CA ALA A 160 -8.30 -20.96 -12.03
C ALA A 160 -9.01 -20.36 -13.27
N SER A 161 -8.25 -19.75 -14.17
CA SER A 161 -8.72 -19.31 -15.49
C SER A 161 -8.95 -20.49 -16.42
#